data_AF-A0A2R5F8V3-F1
#
_entry.id   AF-A0A2R5F8V3-F1
#
_cell.length_a   1.000
_cell.length_b   1.000
_cell.length_c   1.000
_cell.angle_alpha   90.00
_cell.angle_beta   90.00
_cell.angle_gamma   90.00
#
_symmetry.space_group_name_H-M   'P 1'
#
loop_
_entity.id
_entity.type
_entity.pdbx_description
1 polymer ?
#
loop_
_entity_poly.entity_id
_entity_poly.type
_entity_poly.pdbx_seq_one_letter_code
_entity_poly.pdbx_strand_id
1 'polypeptide(L)' 'MLSDEQIAEVTAEMVPKGTPVRFQIGGQTINIMTGEKQAKGINVMYQIFYWNFTKETSSKIAQWVGAVPVFSEG' A
#
# COMPACT_ATOMS: atom_id res chain seq x y z
N MET A 1 10.51 2.05 -1.03
CA MET A 1 10.31 0.62 -1.37
C MET A 1 10.57 -0.19 -0.12
N LEU A 2 9.93 -1.34 0.03
CA LEU A 2 10.17 -2.26 1.16
C LEU A 2 11.48 -3.05 0.94
N SER A 3 12.20 -3.34 2.03
CA SER A 3 13.31 -4.29 2.04
C SER A 3 12.81 -5.74 2.07
N ASP A 4 13.69 -6.71 1.79
CA ASP A 4 13.34 -8.14 1.85
C ASP A 4 12.83 -8.57 3.23
N GLU A 5 13.42 -8.04 4.31
CA GLU A 5 12.98 -8.28 5.69
C GLU A 5 11.57 -7.74 5.93
N GLN A 6 11.28 -6.51 5.49
CA GLN A 6 9.96 -5.90 5.60
C GLN A 6 8.92 -6.63 4.76
N ILE A 7 9.30 -7.14 3.58
CA ILE A 7 8.45 -7.95 2.72
C ILE A 7 8.09 -9.26 3.43
N ALA A 8 9.07 -9.95 4.00
CA ALA A 8 8.83 -11.19 4.74
C ALA A 8 7.90 -10.96 5.94
N GLU A 9 8.13 -9.89 6.71
CA GLU A 9 7.28 -9.51 7.85
C GLU A 9 5.84 -9.22 7.42
N VAL A 10 5.64 -8.36 6.42
CA VAL A 10 4.30 -8.01 5.92
C VAL A 10 3.58 -9.21 5.33
N THR A 11 4.31 -10.09 4.64
CA THR A 11 3.75 -11.32 4.07
C THR A 11 3.23 -12.26 5.16
N ALA A 12 3.95 -12.37 6.29
CA ALA A 12 3.51 -13.16 7.43
C ALA A 12 2.25 -12.59 8.12
N GLU A 13 2.00 -11.29 7.99
CA GLU A 13 0.84 -10.60 8.57
C GLU A 13 -0.38 -10.52 7.63
N MET A 14 -0.24 -10.99 6.38
CA MET A 14 -1.32 -10.93 5.42
C MET A 14 -2.54 -11.72 5.90
N VAL A 15 -3.71 -11.12 5.72
CA VAL A 15 -5.00 -11.73 6.06
C VAL A 15 -5.82 -12.02 4.80
N PRO A 16 -6.61 -13.10 4.77
CA PRO A 16 -7.47 -13.43 3.61
C PRO A 16 -8.50 -12.35 3.28
N LYS A 17 -8.95 -11.60 4.30
CA LYS A 17 -9.95 -10.52 4.18
C LYS A 17 -9.41 -9.24 4.81
N GLY A 18 -8.53 -8.56 4.09
CA GLY A 18 -7.97 -7.27 4.52
C GLY A 18 -8.88 -6.10 4.19
N THR A 19 -8.46 -4.90 4.59
CA THR A 19 -9.07 -3.64 4.14
C THR A 19 -8.35 -3.18 2.87
N PRO A 20 -9.06 -2.97 1.75
CA PRO A 20 -8.43 -2.49 0.52
C PRO A 20 -7.74 -1.15 0.74
N VAL A 21 -6.46 -1.06 0.39
CA VAL A 21 -5.63 0.12 0.64
C VAL A 21 -4.78 0.46 -0.57
N ARG A 22 -4.57 1.76 -0.78
CA ARG A 22 -3.57 2.32 -1.69
C ARG A 22 -2.60 3.17 -0.90
N PHE A 23 -1.34 3.24 -1.30
CA PHE A 23 -0.34 4.08 -0.65
C PHE A 23 -0.01 5.26 -1.54
N GLN A 24 -0.10 6.49 -1.01
CA GLN A 24 0.10 7.71 -1.80
C GLN A 24 1.23 8.59 -1.26
N ILE A 25 2.05 9.12 -2.18
CA ILE A 25 3.05 10.16 -1.91
C ILE A 25 2.73 11.34 -2.83
N GLY A 26 2.41 12.51 -2.25
CA GLY A 26 2.09 13.71 -3.04
C GLY A 26 0.90 13.54 -3.99
N GLY A 27 -0.08 12.70 -3.62
CA GLY A 27 -1.27 12.40 -4.43
C GLY A 27 -1.05 11.39 -5.57
N GLN A 28 0.12 10.75 -5.64
CA GLN A 28 0.40 9.66 -6.58
C GLN A 28 0.43 8.33 -5.84
N THR A 29 -0.30 7.34 -6.34
CA THR A 29 -0.25 5.98 -5.82
C THR A 29 1.10 5.35 -6.12
N ILE A 30 1.68 4.64 -5.15
CA ILE A 30 2.99 4.01 -5.28
C ILE A 30 2.89 2.48 -5.28
N ASN A 31 3.80 1.84 -6.00
CA ASN A 31 4.11 0.44 -5.80
C ASN A 31 5.02 0.31 -4.57
N ILE A 32 4.60 -0.41 -3.52
CA ILE A 32 5.37 -0.52 -2.27
C ILE A 32 6.62 -1.38 -2.45
N MET A 33 6.63 -2.28 -3.45
CA MET A 33 7.74 -3.17 -3.76
C MET A 33 8.83 -2.46 -4.56
N THR A 34 8.46 -1.63 -5.54
CA THR A 34 9.44 -0.97 -6.43
C THR A 34 9.68 0.51 -6.10
N GLY A 35 8.78 1.14 -5.33
CA GLY A 35 8.80 2.58 -5.07
C GLY A 35 8.32 3.43 -6.25
N GLU A 36 7.95 2.82 -7.39
CA GLU A 36 7.48 3.53 -8.56
C GLU A 36 6.16 4.25 -8.29
N LYS A 37 6.05 5.50 -8.76
CA LYS A 37 4.85 6.32 -8.64
C LYS A 37 4.02 6.18 -9.90
N GLN A 38 2.73 5.88 -9.75
CA GLN A 38 1.77 5.95 -10.84
C GLN A 38 1.54 7.39 -11.28
N ALA A 39 1.13 7.58 -12.53
CA ALA A 39 0.82 8.89 -13.09
C ALA A 39 -0.22 9.65 -12.24
N LYS A 40 0.00 10.95 -12.06
CA LYS A 40 -0.96 11.80 -11.35
C LYS A 40 -2.27 11.88 -12.13
N GLY A 41 -3.41 11.77 -11.44
CA GLY A 41 -4.74 11.84 -12.06
C GLY A 41 -5.17 10.57 -12.81
N ILE A 42 -4.43 9.47 -12.68
CA ILE A 42 -4.87 8.17 -13.20
C ILE A 42 -6.21 7.78 -12.56
N ASN A 43 -7.13 7.25 -13.37
CA ASN A 43 -8.42 6.76 -12.90
C ASN A 43 -8.20 5.75 -11.75
N VAL A 44 -8.99 5.90 -10.67
CA VAL A 44 -8.87 5.08 -9.46
C VAL A 44 -8.93 3.58 -9.77
N MET A 45 -9.70 3.14 -10.76
CA MET A 45 -9.81 1.72 -11.12
C MET A 45 -8.50 1.11 -11.64
N TYR A 46 -7.56 1.94 -12.11
CA TYR A 46 -6.23 1.53 -12.57
C TYR A 46 -5.14 1.76 -11.51
N GLN A 47 -5.50 2.24 -10.33
CA GLN A 47 -4.53 2.42 -9.26
C GLN A 47 -4.16 1.09 -8.61
N ILE A 48 -2.96 1.00 -8.05
CA ILE A 48 -2.52 -0.20 -7.31
C ILE A 48 -3.27 -0.28 -5.98
N PHE A 49 -3.96 -1.39 -5.75
CA PHE A 49 -4.61 -1.73 -4.49
C PHE A 49 -3.98 -2.97 -3.86
N TYR A 50 -3.91 -2.98 -2.54
CA TYR A 50 -3.56 -4.13 -1.74
C TYR A 50 -4.78 -4.54 -0.92
N TRP A 51 -5.12 -5.83 -0.94
CA TRP A 51 -6.40 -6.35 -0.42
C TRP A 51 -6.24 -7.20 0.84
N ASN A 52 -5.00 -7.53 1.21
CA ASN A 52 -4.70 -8.52 2.23
C ASN A 52 -4.05 -7.92 3.47
N PHE A 53 -4.11 -6.61 3.65
CA PHE A 53 -3.54 -5.93 4.82
C PHE A 53 -4.63 -5.50 5.80
N THR A 54 -4.31 -5.60 7.10
CA THR A 54 -5.08 -4.93 8.14
C THR A 54 -4.80 -3.42 8.12
N LYS A 55 -5.62 -2.60 8.81
CA LYS A 55 -5.34 -1.17 8.97
C LYS A 55 -4.01 -0.91 9.71
N GLU A 56 -3.64 -1.81 10.62
CA GLU A 56 -2.38 -1.77 11.38
C GLU A 56 -1.17 -2.05 10.47
N THR A 57 -1.17 -3.18 9.75
CA THR A 57 -0.12 -3.53 8.78
C THR A 57 0.01 -2.45 7.71
N SER A 58 -1.11 -1.88 7.25
CA SER A 58 -1.11 -0.76 6.31
C SER A 58 -0.43 0.48 6.88
N SER A 59 -0.73 0.85 8.13
CA SER A 59 -0.10 2.00 8.80
C SER A 59 1.41 1.80 8.96
N LYS A 60 1.84 0.59 9.29
CA LYS A 60 3.25 0.21 9.37
C LYS A 60 3.97 0.33 8.03
N ILE A 61 3.41 -0.24 6.96
CA ILE A 61 3.95 -0.10 5.60
C ILE A 61 4.07 1.37 5.20
N ALA A 62 3.03 2.16 5.47
CA ALA A 62 2.99 3.58 5.14
C ALA A 62 4.12 4.37 5.82
N GLN A 63 4.42 4.07 7.09
CA GLN A 63 5.54 4.67 7.81
C GLN A 63 6.89 4.33 7.16
N TRP A 64 7.12 3.07 6.80
CA TRP A 64 8.37 2.64 6.18
C TRP A 64 8.61 3.29 4.82
N VAL A 65 7.56 3.45 4.01
CA VAL A 65 7.69 3.99 2.65
C VAL A 65 7.45 5.50 2.57
N GLY A 66 7.13 6.17 3.69
CA GLY A 66 6.83 7.60 3.74
C GLY A 66 5.58 7.99 2.95
N ALA A 67 4.55 7.12 2.94
CA ALA A 67 3.30 7.34 2.22
C ALA A 67 2.12 7.55 3.16
N VAL A 68 1.00 8.00 2.61
CA VAL A 68 -0.31 8.05 3.27
C VAL A 68 -1.14 6.84 2.82
N PRO A 69 -1.65 5.99 3.74
CA PRO A 69 -2.56 4.92 3.38
C PRO A 69 -3.95 5.50 3.10
N VAL A 70 -4.51 5.18 1.94
CA VAL A 70 -5.86 5.55 1.50
C VAL A 70 -6.69 4.28 1.43
N PHE A 71 -7.57 4.09 2.40
CA PHE A 71 -8.47 2.96 2.46
C PHE A 71 -9.68 3.20 1.56
N SER A 72 -10.12 2.15 0.87
CA SER A 72 -11.44 2.14 0.24
C SER A 72 -12.38 1.39 1.17
N GLU A 73 -13.22 2.15 1.88
CA GLU A 73 -14.38 1.59 2.57
C GLU A 73 -15.39 1.19 1.48
N GLY A 74 -15.73 -0.10 1.46
CA GLY A 74 -16.80 -0.62 0.61
C GLY A 74 -18.17 -0.37 1.23
#